data_AF-A0A1C6EY19-F1
#
_entry.id   AF-A0A1C6EY19-F1
#
_cell.length_a   1.000
_cell.length_b   1.000
_cell.length_c   1.000
_cell.angle_alpha   90.00
_cell.angle_beta   90.00
_cell.angle_gamma   90.00
#
_symmetry.space_group_name_H-M   'P 1'
#
loop_
_entity.id
_entity.type
_entity.pdbx_description
1 polymer ?
#
loop_
_entity_poly.entity_id
_entity_poly.type
_entity_poly.pdbx_seq_one_letter_code
_entity_poly.pdbx_strand_id
1 'polypeptide(L)'
;MVSLNKCYHFSASEIEYIEISTTSGGFPYKITVHLKSGAQVSVGYRTEDDRNFDRDILVRQIDYEQKRDYEILRNEMHLLKCDVKTLNHRHLRIWKQLRDLLKIKVEEN
;
A
#
# COMPACT_ATOMS: atom_id res chain seq x y z
N MET A 1 -2.58 7.04 5.75
CA MET A 1 -3.35 8.27 5.99
C MET A 1 -2.68 9.39 5.24
N VAL A 2 -3.42 10.02 4.33
CA VAL A 2 -2.98 11.15 3.50
C VAL A 2 -3.35 12.45 4.19
N SER A 3 -2.48 13.46 4.14
CA SER A 3 -2.72 14.77 4.74
C SER A 3 -2.54 15.92 3.75
N LEU A 4 -3.53 16.82 3.72
CA LEU A 4 -3.47 18.07 2.97
C LEU A 4 -3.23 19.24 3.92
N ASN A 5 -2.13 19.97 3.71
CA ASN A 5 -1.71 21.13 4.51
C ASN A 5 -1.77 20.87 6.03
N LYS A 6 -1.46 19.63 6.45
CA LYS A 6 -1.44 19.15 7.86
C LYS A 6 -2.76 19.27 8.65
N CYS A 7 -3.82 19.79 8.05
CA CYS A 7 -5.10 20.05 8.73
C CYS A 7 -6.15 19.02 8.35
N TYR A 8 -6.15 18.59 7.09
CA TYR A 8 -7.13 17.65 6.57
C TYR A 8 -6.50 16.28 6.38
N HIS A 9 -7.22 15.24 6.81
CA HIS A 9 -6.76 13.87 6.82
C HIS A 9 -7.79 12.98 6.15
N PHE A 10 -7.33 12.12 5.25
CA PHE A 10 -8.18 11.23 4.48
C PHE A 10 -7.51 9.86 4.35
N SER A 11 -8.30 8.80 4.15
CA SER A 11 -7.74 7.57 3.60
C SER A 11 -7.52 7.74 2.09
N ALA A 12 -6.39 7.25 1.57
CA ALA A 12 -6.17 7.19 0.13
C ALA A 12 -7.27 6.43 -0.62
N SER A 13 -7.98 5.51 0.05
CA SER A 13 -9.10 4.75 -0.51
C SER A 13 -10.38 5.58 -0.71
N GLU A 14 -10.53 6.68 0.03
CA GLU A 14 -11.70 7.58 0.00
C GLU A 14 -11.57 8.66 -1.07
N ILE A 15 -10.35 8.92 -1.55
CA ILE A 15 -10.06 9.92 -2.57
C ILE A 15 -10.48 9.36 -3.94
N GLU A 16 -11.22 10.17 -4.69
CA GLU A 16 -11.59 9.88 -6.07
C GLU A 16 -10.58 10.48 -7.04
N TYR A 17 -10.34 11.79 -6.93
CA TYR A 17 -9.30 12.49 -7.68
C TYR A 17 -8.87 13.78 -6.98
N ILE A 18 -7.75 14.32 -7.44
CA ILE A 18 -7.24 15.63 -7.02
C ILE A 18 -7.33 16.57 -8.21
N GLU A 19 -7.87 17.75 -7.95
CA GLU A 19 -7.97 18.83 -8.91
C GLU A 19 -7.05 19.98 -8.50
N ILE A 20 -6.42 20.59 -9.48
CA ILE A 20 -5.66 21.82 -9.32
C ILE A 20 -6.36 22.90 -10.12
N SER A 21 -6.60 24.05 -9.50
CA SER A 21 -7.20 25.19 -10.18
C SER A 21 -6.48 26.49 -9.83
N THR A 22 -6.55 27.45 -10.75
CA THR A 22 -6.08 28.81 -10.54
C THR A 22 -7.28 29.74 -10.62
N THR A 23 -7.45 30.57 -9.60
CA THR A 23 -8.57 31.50 -9.45
C THR A 23 -8.07 32.90 -9.17
N SER A 24 -8.88 33.92 -9.41
CA SER A 24 -8.52 35.30 -9.07
C SER A 24 -8.68 35.53 -7.57
N GLY A 25 -7.71 36.18 -6.91
CA GLY A 25 -7.81 36.55 -5.49
C GLY A 25 -6.47 36.49 -4.74
N GLY A 26 -6.52 36.69 -3.42
CA GLY A 26 -5.32 36.69 -2.56
C GLY A 26 -4.64 35.32 -2.39
N PHE A 27 -5.34 34.23 -2.69
CA PHE A 27 -4.83 32.86 -2.70
C PHE A 27 -5.24 32.17 -4.00
N PRO A 28 -4.59 32.53 -5.12
CA PRO A 28 -5.09 32.17 -6.44
C PRO A 28 -4.90 30.69 -6.77
N TYR A 29 -3.88 30.02 -6.24
CA TYR A 29 -3.56 28.63 -6.56
C TYR A 29 -4.26 27.68 -5.60
N LYS A 30 -4.98 26.67 -6.08
CA LYS A 30 -5.78 25.79 -5.23
C LYS A 30 -5.52 24.31 -5.50
N ILE A 31 -5.59 23.51 -4.45
CA ILE A 31 -5.74 22.05 -4.49
C ILE A 31 -7.12 21.72 -3.96
N THR A 32 -7.90 20.97 -4.72
CA THR A 32 -9.17 20.39 -4.27
C THR A 32 -9.06 18.88 -4.29
N VAL A 33 -9.36 18.26 -3.15
CA VAL A 33 -9.48 16.81 -3.02
C VAL A 33 -10.95 16.47 -3.12
N HIS A 34 -11.30 15.66 -4.12
CA HIS A 34 -12.65 15.14 -4.32
C HIS A 34 -12.70 13.73 -3.75
N LEU A 35 -13.63 13.51 -2.82
CA LEU A 35 -13.84 12.22 -2.17
C LEU A 35 -14.96 11.46 -2.88
N LYS A 36 -14.89 10.13 -2.84
CA LYS A 36 -15.92 9.23 -3.41
C LYS A 36 -17.31 9.42 -2.80
N SER A 37 -17.39 10.05 -1.62
CA SER A 37 -18.66 10.42 -0.99
C SER A 37 -19.36 11.62 -1.66
N GLY A 38 -18.69 12.28 -2.61
CA GLY A 38 -19.11 13.55 -3.19
C GLY A 38 -18.71 14.78 -2.37
N ALA A 39 -18.08 14.59 -1.20
CA ALA A 39 -17.52 15.68 -0.42
C ALA A 39 -16.22 16.19 -1.07
N GLN A 40 -15.97 17.49 -0.96
CA GLN A 40 -14.76 18.13 -1.48
C GLN A 40 -14.10 19.01 -0.42
N VAL A 41 -12.77 19.02 -0.41
CA VAL A 41 -11.96 19.88 0.46
C VAL A 41 -10.95 20.63 -0.37
N SER A 42 -10.91 21.95 -0.22
CA SER A 42 -10.01 22.82 -0.98
C SER A 42 -9.08 23.62 -0.09
N VAL A 43 -7.81 23.74 -0.50
CA VAL A 43 -6.81 24.61 0.12
C VAL A 43 -6.26 25.57 -0.92
N GLY A 44 -6.20 26.86 -0.56
CA GLY A 44 -5.64 27.93 -1.39
C GLY A 44 -4.24 28.35 -0.94
N TYR A 45 -3.40 28.69 -1.90
CA TYR A 45 -1.99 29.05 -1.75
C TYR A 45 -1.74 30.41 -2.41
N ARG A 46 -0.78 31.17 -1.86
CA ARG A 46 -0.37 32.46 -2.40
C ARG A 46 0.52 32.33 -3.63
N THR A 47 1.41 31.34 -3.60
CA THR A 47 2.36 31.07 -4.69
C THR A 47 2.03 29.73 -5.35
N GLU A 48 2.43 29.59 -6.61
CA GLU A 48 2.24 28.34 -7.35
C GLU A 48 3.17 27.25 -6.82
N ASP A 49 4.37 27.62 -6.41
CA ASP A 49 5.40 26.71 -5.92
C ASP A 49 4.97 26.03 -4.61
N ASP A 50 4.37 26.78 -3.68
CA ASP A 50 3.83 26.20 -2.44
C ASP A 50 2.73 25.17 -2.73
N ARG A 51 1.85 25.48 -3.69
CA ARG A 51 0.82 24.54 -4.14
C ARG A 51 1.43 23.29 -4.77
N ASN A 52 2.44 23.46 -5.62
CA ASN A 52 3.09 22.34 -6.30
C ASN A 52 3.80 21.42 -5.32
N PHE A 53 4.51 21.99 -4.35
CA PHE A 53 5.18 21.25 -3.29
C PHE A 53 4.20 20.39 -2.48
N ASP A 54 3.10 20.99 -2.01
CA ASP A 54 2.09 20.26 -1.24
C ASP A 54 1.35 19.21 -2.09
N ARG A 55 1.09 19.50 -3.37
CA ARG A 55 0.52 18.52 -4.31
C ARG A 55 1.45 17.31 -4.50
N ASP A 56 2.75 17.53 -4.67
CA ASP A 56 3.70 16.43 -4.85
C ASP A 56 3.80 15.56 -3.58
N ILE A 57 3.75 16.17 -2.39
CA ILE A 57 3.67 15.44 -1.12
C ILE A 57 2.38 14.61 -1.06
N LEU A 58 1.24 15.23 -1.39
CA LEU A 58 -0.07 14.60 -1.36
C LEU A 58 -0.12 13.37 -2.27
N VAL A 59 0.33 13.50 -3.52
CA VAL A 59 0.38 12.40 -4.49
C VAL A 59 1.26 11.26 -3.98
N ARG A 60 2.45 11.58 -3.44
CA ARG A 60 3.35 10.55 -2.88
C ARG A 60 2.73 9.82 -1.70
N GLN A 61 1.99 10.51 -0.83
CA GLN A 61 1.30 9.89 0.29
C GLN A 61 0.18 8.94 -0.18
N ILE A 62 -0.58 9.34 -1.19
CA ILE A 62 -1.62 8.49 -1.80
C ILE A 62 -0.99 7.22 -2.37
N ASP A 63 0.06 7.37 -3.18
CA ASP A 63 0.78 6.24 -3.78
C ASP A 63 1.33 5.29 -2.70
N TYR A 64 1.91 5.85 -1.64
CA TYR A 64 2.47 5.07 -0.54
C TYR A 64 1.39 4.29 0.21
N GLU A 65 0.26 4.92 0.55
CA GLU A 65 -0.82 4.25 1.26
C GLU A 65 -1.49 3.18 0.40
N GLN A 66 -1.72 3.44 -0.90
CA GLN A 66 -2.26 2.43 -1.82
C GLN A 66 -1.33 1.23 -1.99
N LYS A 67 0.00 1.45 -1.98
CA LYS A 67 0.98 0.37 -2.06
C LYS A 67 1.17 -0.38 -0.75
N ARG A 68 0.99 0.29 0.39
CA ARG A 68 1.26 -0.27 1.72
C ARG A 68 0.48 -1.56 1.96
N ASP A 69 -0.81 -1.59 1.66
CA ASP A 69 -1.64 -2.78 1.88
C ASP A 69 -1.22 -3.94 0.98
N TYR A 70 -0.89 -3.65 -0.28
CA TYR A 70 -0.35 -4.64 -1.21
C TYR A 70 1.00 -5.19 -0.73
N GLU A 71 1.90 -4.33 -0.26
CA GLU A 71 3.22 -4.72 0.24
C GLU A 71 3.14 -5.58 1.50
N ILE A 72 2.27 -5.22 2.44
CA ILE A 72 2.03 -6.01 3.65
C ILE A 72 1.52 -7.41 3.27
N LEU A 73 0.47 -7.49 2.45
CA LEU A 73 -0.10 -8.77 2.01
C LEU A 73 0.94 -9.62 1.27
N ARG A 74 1.72 -8.99 0.38
CA ARG A 74 2.77 -9.68 -0.38
C ARG A 74 3.85 -10.24 0.54
N ASN A 75 4.24 -9.50 1.58
CA ASN A 75 5.24 -9.95 2.55
C ASN A 75 4.72 -11.13 3.38
N GLU A 76 3.47 -11.07 3.86
CA GLU A 76 2.86 -12.17 4.59
C GLU A 76 2.75 -13.43 3.73
N MET A 77 2.28 -13.32 2.48
CA MET A 77 2.25 -14.45 1.54
C MET A 77 3.65 -15.03 1.28
N HIS A 78 4.67 -14.18 1.19
CA HIS A 78 6.04 -14.62 1.01
C HIS A 78 6.53 -15.45 2.20
N LEU A 79 6.26 -15.00 3.44
CA LEU A 79 6.60 -15.73 4.66
C LEU A 79 5.88 -17.08 4.72
N LEU A 80 4.56 -17.11 4.48
CA LEU A 80 3.79 -18.36 4.43
C LEU A 80 4.37 -19.35 3.41
N LYS A 81 4.77 -18.88 2.24
CA LYS A 81 5.41 -19.73 1.22
C LYS A 81 6.73 -20.32 1.71
N CYS A 82 7.55 -19.54 2.42
CA CYS A 82 8.79 -20.01 3.03
C CYS A 82 8.54 -21.06 4.13
N ASP A 83 7.52 -20.86 4.95
CA ASP A 83 7.14 -21.78 6.02
C ASP A 83 6.65 -23.12 5.45
N VAL A 84 5.76 -23.08 4.45
CA VAL A 84 5.29 -24.28 3.75
C VAL A 84 6.44 -25.06 3.13
N LYS A 85 7.39 -24.36 2.48
CA LYS A 85 8.58 -25.01 1.91
C LYS A 85 9.42 -25.69 3.00
N THR A 86 9.60 -25.02 4.13
CA THR A 86 10.35 -25.55 5.28
C THR A 86 9.66 -26.77 5.90
N LEU A 87 8.34 -26.71 6.08
CA LEU A 87 7.53 -27.82 6.58
C LEU A 87 7.62 -29.02 5.63
N ASN A 88 7.46 -28.81 4.33
CA ASN A 88 7.58 -29.87 3.33
C ASN A 88 8.95 -30.56 3.38
N HIS A 89 10.03 -29.79 3.49
CA HIS A 89 11.37 -30.37 3.63
C HIS A 89 11.53 -31.15 4.95
N ARG A 90 10.99 -30.64 6.06
CA ARG A 90 11.01 -31.35 7.36
C ARG A 90 10.19 -32.63 7.32
N HIS A 91 8.98 -32.60 6.78
CA HIS A 91 8.13 -33.79 6.62
C HIS A 91 8.82 -34.84 5.75
N LEU A 92 9.40 -34.44 4.61
CA LEU A 92 10.15 -35.35 3.76
C LEU A 92 11.34 -35.97 4.51
N ARG A 93 12.06 -35.18 5.31
CA ARG A 93 13.17 -35.68 6.14
C ARG A 93 12.70 -36.69 7.17
N ILE A 94 11.65 -36.37 7.92
CA ILE A 94 11.06 -37.25 8.94
C ILE A 94 10.57 -38.54 8.29
N TRP A 95 9.91 -38.45 7.13
CA TRP A 95 9.43 -39.61 6.39
C TRP A 95 10.58 -40.53 5.96
N LYS A 96 11.68 -39.97 5.44
CA LYS A 96 12.89 -40.75 5.12
C LYS A 96 13.48 -41.44 6.34
N GLN A 97 13.59 -40.72 7.47
CA GLN A 97 14.10 -41.29 8.72
C GLN A 97 13.21 -42.44 9.24
N LEU A 98 11.88 -42.28 9.18
CA LEU A 98 10.93 -43.33 9.55
C LEU A 98 11.02 -44.54 8.61
N ARG A 99 11.12 -44.32 7.30
CA ARG A 99 11.29 -45.38 6.30
C ARG A 99 12.53 -46.22 6.60
N ASP A 100 13.65 -45.56 6.88
CA ASP A 100 14.93 -46.21 7.14
C ASP A 100 14.89 -46.99 8.47
N LEU A 101 14.25 -46.43 9.51
CA LEU A 101 14.03 -47.12 10.79
C LEU A 101 13.16 -48.38 10.65
N LEU A 102 12.11 -48.30 9.84
CA LEU A 102 11.16 -49.40 9.62
C LEU A 102 11.63 -50.40 8.55
N LYS A 103 12.78 -50.16 7.91
CA LYS A 103 13.34 -50.97 6.81
C LYS A 103 12.35 -51.20 5.66
N ILE A 104 11.48 -50.22 5.39
CA ILE A 104 10.48 -50.32 4.32
C ILE A 104 11.19 -50.17 2.97
N LYS A 105 11.20 -51.25 2.18
CA LYS A 105 11.56 -51.17 0.75
C LYS A 105 10.35 -50.64 0.00
N VAL A 106 10.39 -49.36 -0.37
CA VAL A 106 9.40 -48.79 -1.29
C VAL A 106 9.82 -49.23 -2.69
N GLU A 107 9.04 -50.10 -3.32
CA GLU A 107 9.18 -50.39 -4.75
C GLU A 107 8.73 -49.13 -5.50
N GLU A 108 9.68 -48.44 -6.13
CA GLU A 108 9.39 -47.34 -7.05
C GLU A 108 8.81 -47.96 -8.33
N ASN A 109 7.48 -47.89 -8.48
CA ASN A 109 6.76 -48.18 -9.73
C ASN A 109 6.81 -47.00 -10.68
#